data_AF-A0A7Y2DZY4-F1
#
_entry.id   AF-A0A7Y2DZY4-F1
#
_cell.length_a   1.000
_cell.length_b   1.000
_cell.length_c   1.000
_cell.angle_alpha   90.00
_cell.angle_beta   90.00
_cell.angle_gamma   90.00
#
_symmetry.space_group_name_H-M   'P 1'
#
loop_
_entity.id
_entity.type
_entity.pdbx_description
1 polymer ?
#
loop_
_entity_poly.entity_id
_entity_poly.type
_entity_poly.pdbx_seq_one_letter_code
_entity_poly.pdbx_strand_id
1 'polypeptide(L)'
;MNKSTLTFIILTAFCINVNAQTSLENCNILIGENAVDTATVTDALKWADTKPICVKCEDENVYELNKLNFRMILQNPFRNKDFGTTEKGIPLLGRKLLEQAKPGDTVFLRSATYLDEEGNDVALPNIVFRIVE
;
A
#
# COMPACT_ATOMS: atom_id res chain seq x y z
N MET A 1 56.47 17.03 -26.68
CA MET A 1 56.33 16.14 -25.50
C MET A 1 55.04 16.50 -24.79
N ASN A 2 54.18 15.49 -24.64
CA ASN A 2 52.82 15.55 -24.10
C ASN A 2 52.76 16.04 -22.65
N LYS A 3 51.68 16.73 -22.31
CA LYS A 3 50.89 16.47 -21.09
C LYS A 3 49.49 17.06 -21.27
N SER A 4 48.58 16.20 -21.73
CA SER A 4 47.15 16.43 -21.81
C SER A 4 46.57 16.23 -20.41
N THR A 5 46.02 17.28 -19.81
CA THR A 5 45.38 17.22 -18.49
C THR A 5 43.90 16.92 -18.70
N LEU A 6 43.53 15.66 -18.54
CA LEU A 6 42.14 15.19 -18.48
C LEU A 6 41.53 15.61 -17.14
N THR A 7 40.64 16.60 -17.14
CA THR A 7 39.78 16.90 -16.00
C THR A 7 38.57 15.99 -16.04
N PHE A 8 38.54 15.01 -15.14
CA PHE A 8 37.36 14.18 -14.85
C PHE A 8 36.28 15.07 -14.23
N ILE A 9 35.21 15.35 -14.98
CA ILE A 9 33.96 15.85 -14.41
C ILE A 9 33.27 14.64 -13.80
N ILE A 10 33.37 14.51 -12.47
CA ILE A 10 32.54 13.57 -11.72
C ILE A 10 31.14 14.17 -11.72
N LEU A 11 30.27 13.62 -12.58
CA LEU A 11 28.83 13.84 -12.51
C LEU A 11 28.33 13.10 -11.26
N THR A 12 28.42 13.74 -10.10
CA THR A 12 27.64 13.31 -8.94
C THR A 12 26.18 13.57 -9.29
N ALA A 13 25.42 12.49 -9.47
CA ALA A 13 23.97 12.54 -9.51
C ALA A 13 23.50 13.00 -8.12
N PHE A 14 23.46 14.32 -7.93
CA PHE A 14 22.83 14.95 -6.79
C PHE A 14 21.32 14.73 -6.98
N CYS A 15 20.69 14.04 -6.04
CA CYS A 15 19.24 14.06 -5.87
C CYS A 15 18.84 15.51 -5.60
N ILE A 16 18.49 16.25 -6.65
CA ILE A 16 17.81 17.52 -6.50
C ILE A 16 16.44 17.16 -5.95
N ASN A 17 16.23 17.47 -4.67
CA ASN A 17 14.94 17.43 -4.02
C ASN A 17 14.03 18.47 -4.69
N VAL A 18 13.32 18.04 -5.72
CA VAL A 18 12.12 18.74 -6.17
C VAL A 18 11.03 18.32 -5.20
N ASN A 19 10.76 19.20 -4.24
CA ASN A 19 9.63 19.11 -3.34
C ASN A 19 8.36 19.40 -4.16
N ALA A 20 7.94 18.41 -4.95
CA ALA A 20 6.60 18.34 -5.49
C ALA A 20 5.87 17.34 -4.61
N GLN A 21 5.21 17.82 -3.56
CA GLN A 21 4.22 17.01 -2.87
C GLN A 21 3.03 16.84 -3.81
N THR A 22 3.19 15.95 -4.79
CA THR A 22 2.08 15.35 -5.51
C THR A 22 1.30 14.57 -4.47
N SER A 23 0.09 15.04 -4.16
CA SER A 23 -0.83 14.27 -3.34
C SER A 23 -1.04 12.94 -4.04
N LEU A 24 -0.56 11.84 -3.45
CA LEU A 24 -0.81 10.49 -3.97
C LEU A 24 -2.32 10.30 -4.07
N GLU A 25 -2.83 10.17 -5.29
CA GLU A 25 -4.27 10.09 -5.54
C GLU A 25 -4.75 8.64 -5.46
N ASN A 26 -3.89 7.67 -5.78
CA ASN A 26 -4.27 6.27 -5.83
C ASN A 26 -3.19 5.31 -5.34
N CYS A 27 -3.59 4.31 -4.54
CA CYS A 27 -2.76 3.21 -4.08
C CYS A 27 -3.55 1.91 -4.11
N ASN A 28 -2.91 0.83 -4.54
CA ASN A 28 -3.48 -0.49 -4.71
C ASN A 28 -2.72 -1.52 -3.88
N ILE A 29 -3.38 -2.62 -3.50
CA ILE A 29 -2.69 -3.71 -2.80
C ILE A 29 -1.70 -4.41 -3.73
N LEU A 30 -0.57 -4.86 -3.18
CA LEU A 30 0.48 -5.50 -3.96
C LEU A 30 0.41 -7.03 -3.80
N ILE A 31 0.16 -7.75 -4.89
CA ILE A 31 0.11 -9.22 -4.92
C ILE A 31 1.22 -9.72 -5.84
N GLY A 32 2.29 -10.24 -5.24
CA GLY A 32 3.55 -10.46 -5.96
C GLY A 32 4.14 -9.12 -6.38
N GLU A 33 4.30 -8.89 -7.68
CA GLU A 33 4.77 -7.62 -8.26
C GLU A 33 3.61 -6.76 -8.81
N ASN A 34 2.38 -7.25 -8.75
CA ASN A 34 1.23 -6.61 -9.39
C ASN A 34 0.43 -5.78 -8.39
N ALA A 35 0.21 -4.50 -8.74
CA ALA A 35 -0.72 -3.63 -8.04
C ALA A 35 -2.14 -3.89 -8.55
N VAL A 36 -3.06 -4.25 -7.65
CA VAL A 36 -4.42 -4.65 -8.02
C VAL A 36 -5.49 -3.98 -7.15
N ASP A 37 -6.63 -3.70 -7.76
CA ASP A 37 -7.86 -3.19 -7.14
C ASP A 37 -8.93 -4.29 -6.99
N THR A 38 -8.61 -5.51 -7.42
CA THR A 38 -9.44 -6.71 -7.30
C THR A 38 -8.57 -7.88 -6.88
N ALA A 39 -9.12 -8.78 -6.06
CA ALA A 39 -8.40 -9.95 -5.58
C ALA A 39 -9.33 -11.13 -5.32
N THR A 40 -8.84 -12.35 -5.57
CA THR A 40 -9.50 -13.55 -5.05
C THR A 40 -9.40 -13.56 -3.53
N VAL A 41 -10.24 -14.34 -2.85
CA VAL A 41 -10.09 -14.52 -1.38
C VAL A 41 -8.69 -15.01 -1.06
N THR A 42 -8.16 -15.99 -1.80
CA THR A 42 -6.83 -16.55 -1.56
C THR A 42 -5.73 -15.49 -1.66
N ASP A 43 -5.79 -14.61 -2.66
CA ASP A 43 -4.76 -13.59 -2.83
C ASP A 43 -4.89 -12.47 -1.80
N ALA A 44 -6.12 -12.09 -1.44
CA ALA A 44 -6.37 -11.14 -0.36
C ALA A 44 -5.86 -11.68 0.99
N LEU A 45 -6.03 -12.99 1.26
CA LEU A 45 -5.47 -13.63 2.45
C LEU A 45 -3.94 -13.64 2.42
N LYS A 46 -3.32 -14.02 1.30
CA LYS A 46 -1.85 -13.99 1.15
C LYS A 46 -1.29 -12.59 1.37
N TRP A 47 -1.92 -11.57 0.81
CA TRP A 47 -1.55 -10.18 1.00
C TRP A 47 -1.68 -9.77 2.48
N ALA A 48 -2.81 -10.07 3.12
CA ALA A 48 -3.05 -9.76 4.53
C ALA A 48 -2.09 -10.50 5.50
N ASP A 49 -1.61 -11.68 5.10
CA ASP A 49 -0.67 -12.50 5.86
C ASP A 49 0.80 -12.13 5.59
N THR A 50 1.08 -11.33 4.55
CA THR A 50 2.42 -10.82 4.24
C THR A 50 2.79 -9.73 5.25
N LYS A 51 3.99 -9.83 5.82
CA LYS A 51 4.51 -8.87 6.80
C LYS A 51 5.86 -8.34 6.34
N PRO A 52 6.01 -7.03 6.14
CA PRO A 52 4.99 -5.98 6.25
C PRO A 52 3.93 -6.07 5.14
N ILE A 53 2.75 -5.48 5.39
CA ILE A 53 1.72 -5.33 4.35
C ILE A 53 2.15 -4.19 3.43
N CYS A 54 2.18 -4.45 2.12
CA CYS A 54 2.62 -3.47 1.13
C CYS A 54 1.49 -3.04 0.20
N VAL A 55 1.58 -1.79 -0.26
CA VAL A 55 0.77 -1.22 -1.34
C VAL A 55 1.68 -0.55 -2.35
N LYS A 56 1.23 -0.44 -3.60
CA LYS A 56 1.91 0.33 -4.64
C LYS A 56 1.03 1.50 -5.05
N CYS A 57 1.62 2.69 -5.10
CA CYS A 57 0.91 3.90 -5.47
C CYS A 57 1.26 4.32 -6.91
N GLU A 58 0.54 5.32 -7.42
CA GLU A 58 0.67 5.82 -8.79
C GLU A 58 2.04 6.41 -9.15
N ASP A 59 2.85 6.74 -8.14
CA ASP A 59 4.23 7.18 -8.30
C ASP A 59 5.21 6.00 -8.49
N GLU A 60 4.67 4.80 -8.67
CA GLU A 60 5.37 3.53 -8.84
C GLU A 60 6.13 3.04 -7.61
N ASN A 61 6.07 3.76 -6.48
CA ASN A 61 6.72 3.37 -5.24
C ASN A 61 5.89 2.35 -4.46
N VAL A 62 6.60 1.49 -3.74
CA VAL A 62 6.02 0.49 -2.83
C VAL A 62 6.15 0.99 -1.40
N TYR A 63 5.02 1.05 -0.70
CA TYR A 63 4.92 1.54 0.66
C TYR A 63 4.55 0.41 1.61
N GLU A 64 5.33 0.29 2.69
CA GLU A 64 5.00 -0.58 3.82
C GLU A 64 3.99 0.12 4.73
N LEU A 65 2.82 -0.49 4.93
CA LEU A 65 1.79 0.08 5.78
C LEU A 65 2.18 0.00 7.25
N ASN A 66 2.21 1.14 7.92
CA ASN A 66 2.46 1.27 9.35
C ASN A 66 1.17 1.27 10.16
N LYS A 67 0.20 2.13 9.84
CA LYS A 67 -1.12 2.17 10.50
C LYS A 67 -2.23 2.16 9.46
N LEU A 68 -3.39 1.60 9.80
CA LEU A 68 -4.57 1.63 8.94
C LEU A 68 -5.85 1.38 9.75
N ASN A 69 -6.98 1.83 9.22
CA ASN A 69 -8.31 1.44 9.65
C ASN A 69 -8.86 0.38 8.70
N PHE A 70 -9.10 -0.83 9.18
CA PHE A 70 -9.59 -1.93 8.36
C PHE A 70 -11.12 -2.02 8.39
N ARG A 71 -11.75 -1.97 7.22
CA ARG A 71 -13.20 -2.08 7.06
C ARG A 71 -13.55 -3.02 5.91
N MET A 72 -14.63 -3.78 6.08
CA MET A 72 -15.21 -4.59 5.02
C MET A 72 -16.68 -4.24 4.80
N ILE A 73 -17.07 -4.08 3.54
CA ILE A 73 -18.46 -3.97 3.10
C ILE A 73 -18.85 -5.30 2.47
N LEU A 74 -19.72 -6.04 3.16
CA LEU A 74 -20.31 -7.27 2.66
C LEU A 74 -21.53 -6.92 1.81
N GLN A 75 -21.67 -7.49 0.62
CA GLN A 75 -22.77 -7.17 -0.29
C GLN A 75 -24.03 -8.00 -0.02
N ASN A 76 -23.89 -9.28 0.38
CA ASN A 76 -25.03 -10.17 0.54
C ASN A 76 -24.93 -11.08 1.79
N PRO A 77 -25.67 -10.77 2.88
CA PRO A 77 -26.50 -9.57 3.06
C PRO A 77 -25.64 -8.31 3.20
N PHE A 78 -26.19 -7.15 2.81
CA PHE A 78 -25.47 -5.88 2.90
C PHE A 78 -25.12 -5.56 4.36
N ARG A 79 -23.84 -5.55 4.70
CA ARG A 79 -23.35 -5.25 6.06
C ARG A 79 -22.00 -4.55 6.01
N ASN A 80 -21.83 -3.57 6.89
CA ASN A 80 -20.55 -2.91 7.08
C ASN A 80 -19.92 -3.40 8.40
N LYS A 81 -18.65 -3.81 8.34
CA LYS A 81 -17.86 -4.26 9.49
C LYS A 81 -16.59 -3.44 9.56
N ASP A 82 -16.45 -2.67 10.64
CA ASP A 82 -15.28 -1.87 10.95
C ASP A 82 -14.52 -2.54 12.10
N PHE A 83 -13.20 -2.61 11.97
CA PHE A 83 -12.32 -3.25 12.94
C PHE A 83 -11.39 -2.26 13.65
N GLY A 84 -11.58 -0.95 13.42
CA GLY A 84 -10.78 0.12 14.02
C GLY A 84 -9.37 0.21 13.46
N THR A 85 -8.53 0.98 14.17
CA THR A 85 -7.14 1.22 13.82
C THR A 85 -6.25 0.06 14.24
N THR A 86 -5.37 -0.34 13.33
CA THR A 86 -4.36 -1.36 13.57
C THR A 86 -3.00 -0.86 13.15
N GLU A 87 -1.97 -1.51 13.69
CA GLU A 87 -0.59 -1.27 13.33
C GLU A 87 -0.02 -2.49 12.62
N LYS A 88 0.72 -2.25 11.53
CA LYS A 88 1.55 -3.23 10.79
C LYS A 88 0.80 -4.48 10.31
N GLY A 89 -0.51 -4.44 10.16
CA GLY A 89 -1.27 -5.62 9.78
C GLY A 89 -2.80 -5.48 9.82
N ILE A 90 -3.47 -6.49 9.27
CA ILE A 90 -4.92 -6.66 9.40
C ILE A 90 -5.24 -7.26 10.78
N PRO A 91 -6.26 -6.77 11.51
CA PRO A 91 -6.63 -7.35 12.79
C PRO A 91 -7.14 -8.78 12.63
N LEU A 92 -6.89 -9.65 13.61
CA LEU A 92 -7.26 -11.08 13.54
C LEU A 92 -8.75 -11.30 13.17
N LEU A 93 -9.66 -10.49 13.72
CA LEU A 93 -11.08 -10.59 13.40
C LEU A 93 -11.40 -10.12 11.97
N GLY A 94 -10.70 -9.11 11.46
CA GLY A 94 -10.81 -8.65 10.08
C GLY A 94 -10.29 -9.71 9.10
N ARG A 95 -9.16 -10.33 9.43
CA ARG A 95 -8.58 -11.45 8.68
C ARG A 95 -9.51 -12.67 8.66
N LYS A 96 -10.17 -13.00 9.77
CA LYS A 96 -11.21 -14.05 9.81
C LYS A 96 -12.43 -13.70 8.97
N LEU A 97 -12.84 -12.44 8.93
CA LEU A 97 -13.93 -12.02 8.05
C LEU A 97 -13.54 -12.13 6.57
N LEU A 98 -12.28 -11.85 6.23
CA LEU A 98 -11.76 -11.98 4.88
C LEU A 98 -11.79 -13.44 4.38
N GLU A 99 -11.60 -14.44 5.25
CA GLU A 99 -11.75 -15.87 4.91
C GLU A 99 -13.17 -16.23 4.45
N GLN A 100 -14.16 -15.48 4.95
CA GLN A 100 -15.58 -15.69 4.69
C GLN A 100 -16.12 -14.75 3.62
N ALA A 101 -15.23 -13.94 3.02
CA ALA A 101 -15.61 -12.97 2.01
C ALA A 101 -16.13 -13.68 0.75
N LYS A 102 -17.06 -13.03 0.07
CA LYS A 102 -17.68 -13.51 -1.15
C LYS A 102 -17.39 -12.56 -2.30
N PRO A 103 -17.46 -13.04 -3.56
CA PRO A 103 -17.39 -12.17 -4.72
C PRO A 103 -18.38 -10.99 -4.59
N GLY A 104 -17.88 -9.79 -4.83
CA GLY A 104 -18.61 -8.53 -4.67
C GLY A 104 -18.35 -7.81 -3.34
N ASP A 105 -17.93 -8.52 -2.28
CA ASP A 105 -17.52 -7.87 -1.03
C ASP A 105 -16.33 -6.93 -1.28
N THR A 106 -16.21 -5.87 -0.50
CA THR A 106 -15.19 -4.83 -0.70
C THR A 106 -14.43 -4.58 0.58
N VAL A 107 -13.11 -4.52 0.49
CA VAL A 107 -12.19 -4.18 1.57
C VAL A 107 -11.77 -2.72 1.42
N PHE A 108 -11.78 -1.99 2.53
CA PHE A 108 -11.36 -0.59 2.62
C PHE A 108 -10.28 -0.44 3.70
N LEU A 109 -9.13 0.09 3.32
CA LEU A 109 -8.09 0.56 4.22
C LEU A 109 -8.16 2.08 4.26
N ARG A 110 -8.58 2.64 5.40
CA ARG A 110 -8.72 4.09 5.58
C ARG A 110 -7.61 4.60 6.49
N SER A 111 -7.27 5.88 6.35
CA SER A 111 -6.23 6.51 7.19
C SER A 111 -4.95 5.68 7.21
N ALA A 112 -4.60 5.08 6.06
CA ALA A 112 -3.40 4.28 5.93
C ALA A 112 -2.18 5.22 6.03
N THR A 113 -1.15 4.80 6.74
CA THR A 113 0.12 5.54 6.84
C THR A 113 1.29 4.63 6.53
N TYR A 114 2.39 5.23 6.10
CA TYR A 114 3.73 4.62 6.11
C TYR A 114 4.65 5.45 7.01
N LEU A 115 5.82 4.91 7.37
CA LEU A 115 6.86 5.67 8.05
C LEU A 115 7.85 6.23 7.04
N ASP A 116 8.08 7.54 7.06
CA ASP A 116 9.15 8.17 6.28
C ASP A 116 10.55 7.89 6.87
N GLU A 117 11.59 8.40 6.21
CA GLU A 117 12.99 8.22 6.64
C GLU A 117 13.28 8.83 8.02
N GLU A 118 12.46 9.79 8.46
CA GLU A 118 12.57 10.46 9.75
C GLU A 118 11.73 9.74 10.85
N GLY A 119 10.97 8.72 10.47
CA GLY A 119 10.09 7.96 11.37
C GLY A 119 8.75 8.62 11.65
N ASN A 120 8.33 9.58 10.83
CA ASN A 120 7.00 10.20 10.94
C ASN A 120 5.96 9.37 10.18
N ASP A 121 4.74 9.36 10.70
CA ASP A 121 3.59 8.81 9.97
C ASP A 121 3.18 9.75 8.83
N VAL A 122 3.30 9.27 7.59
CA VAL A 122 2.84 9.98 6.39
C VAL A 122 1.59 9.29 5.84
N ALA A 123 0.55 10.07 5.58
CA ALA A 123 -0.74 9.55 5.12
C ALA A 123 -0.70 9.12 3.65
N LEU A 124 -1.37 8.00 3.38
CA LEU A 124 -1.67 7.49 2.05
C LEU A 124 -3.17 7.71 1.72
N PRO A 125 -3.55 7.75 0.44
CA PRO A 125 -4.95 7.74 0.04
C PRO A 125 -5.67 6.48 0.55
N ASN A 126 -7.01 6.51 0.53
CA ASN A 126 -7.80 5.34 0.90
C ASN A 126 -7.56 4.22 -0.13
N ILE A 127 -7.16 3.06 0.34
CA ILE A 127 -6.95 1.88 -0.51
C ILE A 127 -8.21 1.03 -0.48
N VAL A 128 -8.69 0.63 -1.65
CA VAL A 128 -9.92 -0.13 -1.80
C VAL A 128 -9.70 -1.26 -2.79
N PHE A 129 -10.13 -2.47 -2.44
CA PHE A 129 -10.18 -3.55 -3.41
C PHE A 129 -11.42 -4.41 -3.26
N ARG A 130 -11.87 -5.00 -4.37
CA ARG A 130 -13.04 -5.87 -4.42
C ARG A 130 -12.63 -7.35 -4.43
N ILE A 131 -13.39 -8.16 -3.71
CA ILE A 131 -13.28 -9.62 -3.78
C ILE A 131 -13.94 -10.12 -5.06
N VAL A 132 -13.20 -10.90 -5.84
CA VAL A 132 -13.67 -11.58 -7.06
C VAL A 132 -13.58 -13.09 -6.88
N GLU A 133 -14.11 -13.84 -7.86
CA GLU A 133 -14.07 -15.31 -7.89
C GLU A 133 -12.64 -15.86 -7.84
#